data_AF-A0A7Z9T781-F1
#
_entry.id   AF-A0A7Z9T781-F1
#
_cell.length_a   1.000
_cell.length_b   1.000
_cell.length_c   1.000
_cell.angle_alpha   90.00
_cell.angle_beta   90.00
_cell.angle_gamma   90.00
#
_symmetry.space_group_name_H-M   'P 1'
#
loop_
_entity.id
_entity.type
_entity.pdbx_description
1 polymer ?
#
loop_
_entity_poly.entity_id
_entity_poly.type
_entity_poly.pdbx_seq_one_letter_code
_entity_poly.pdbx_strand_id
1 'polypeptide(L)'
;MMVKPLVSTSNTAQNNGEEPPVSRTFLWSWCVSLIPILLGLHAVCFWGRGIVDREARAFILNYLADRPLAAILFDPSLNDWGAYQARELSYLVDYFDAQILAGLYSQGMLLFIPASGALGLALFMTVYSAGAIRLLRLDRVSTAMLLSLFLSSMVVQASSAIFYRSAKILVSLLLLTFLFQTISLVQIDRTRRPAVWMFALLFFVGLGMVLSDRQGLFFLLLFLSLYVLWVVASPPSFRPHPQTSLSISGACVAAVLVGTVYNQVIAPSLIRNLNGYDPDFSYQNLNLENLWSIIPWQQAGQMFLHQADL
;
A
#
# COMPACT_ATOMS: atom_id res chain seq x y z
N MET A 1 -73.87 5.76 15.02
CA MET A 1 -74.47 4.42 15.04
C MET A 1 -73.46 3.47 14.38
N MET A 2 -72.64 2.69 15.09
CA MET A 2 -72.98 1.47 15.87
C MET A 2 -73.96 0.60 15.06
N VAL A 3 -73.64 -0.64 14.65
CA VAL A 3 -73.34 -1.80 15.48
C VAL A 3 -72.67 -2.91 14.63
N LYS A 4 -71.62 -3.57 15.15
CA LYS A 4 -71.22 -4.94 14.76
C LYS A 4 -72.09 -5.95 15.51
N PRO A 5 -72.25 -7.18 14.99
CA PRO A 5 -72.01 -8.32 15.86
C PRO A 5 -71.01 -9.33 15.30
N LEU A 6 -70.33 -9.94 16.27
CA LEU A 6 -69.43 -11.09 16.23
C LEU A 6 -70.13 -12.38 15.75
N VAL A 7 -69.32 -13.36 15.31
CA VAL A 7 -69.08 -14.70 15.92
C VAL A 7 -68.36 -15.56 14.86
N SER A 8 -67.07 -15.87 15.04
CA SER A 8 -66.48 -17.17 15.48
C SER A 8 -66.73 -18.32 14.50
N THR A 9 -65.73 -19.04 13.98
CA THR A 9 -64.89 -19.97 14.74
C THR A 9 -63.55 -20.32 14.07
N SER A 10 -62.56 -20.51 14.94
CA SER A 10 -61.45 -21.47 14.89
C SER A 10 -60.66 -21.68 13.58
N ASN A 11 -59.43 -21.18 13.56
CA ASN A 11 -58.33 -22.03 13.12
C ASN A 11 -57.16 -21.89 14.09
N THR A 12 -57.07 -22.89 14.97
CA THR A 12 -55.87 -23.28 15.70
C THR A 12 -54.78 -23.68 14.70
N ALA A 13 -54.00 -22.70 14.24
CA ALA A 13 -52.72 -22.96 13.62
C ALA A 13 -51.64 -22.81 14.70
N GLN A 14 -51.27 -23.97 15.21
CA GLN A 14 -50.03 -24.31 15.90
C GLN A 14 -49.00 -23.17 16.07
N ASN A 15 -48.86 -22.80 17.33
CA ASN A 15 -47.68 -22.16 17.88
C ASN A 15 -46.53 -23.18 17.85
N ASN A 16 -45.93 -23.40 16.68
CA ASN A 16 -44.68 -24.14 16.57
C ASN A 16 -43.56 -23.16 16.96
N GLY A 17 -42.93 -23.41 18.11
CA GLY A 17 -41.75 -22.70 18.57
C GLY A 17 -40.56 -22.94 17.66
N GLU A 18 -40.59 -22.38 16.45
CA GLU A 18 -39.39 -22.13 15.68
C GLU A 18 -38.79 -20.84 16.24
N GLU A 19 -37.68 -21.00 16.99
CA GLU A 19 -36.75 -19.91 17.20
C GLU A 19 -36.51 -19.20 15.86
N PRO A 20 -36.52 -17.85 15.82
CA PRO A 20 -36.26 -17.14 14.57
C PRO A 20 -34.93 -17.68 14.02
N PRO A 21 -34.87 -18.13 12.76
CA PRO A 21 -33.67 -18.77 12.25
C PRO A 21 -32.55 -17.75 12.39
N VAL A 22 -31.64 -17.97 13.34
CA VAL A 22 -30.36 -17.26 13.40
C VAL A 22 -29.70 -17.61 12.08
N SER A 23 -29.85 -16.67 11.17
CA SER A 23 -29.98 -16.96 9.75
C SER A 23 -28.71 -17.62 9.22
N ARG A 24 -28.84 -18.67 8.40
CA ARG A 24 -27.70 -19.28 7.71
C ARG A 24 -26.82 -18.24 6.99
N THR A 25 -27.41 -17.13 6.57
CA THR A 25 -26.74 -15.95 5.98
C THR A 25 -25.84 -15.19 6.96
N PHE A 26 -26.19 -15.12 8.25
CA PHE A 26 -25.35 -14.50 9.29
C PHE A 26 -24.09 -15.34 9.56
N LEU A 27 -24.25 -16.65 9.79
CA LEU A 27 -23.12 -17.58 9.98
C LEU A 27 -22.20 -17.61 8.74
N TRP A 28 -22.77 -17.62 7.54
CA TRP A 28 -22.00 -17.56 6.29
C TRP A 28 -21.17 -16.27 6.18
N SER A 29 -21.75 -15.11 6.51
CA SER A 29 -21.02 -13.84 6.49
C SER A 29 -19.85 -13.82 7.48
N TRP A 30 -19.99 -14.45 8.64
CA TRP A 30 -18.90 -14.57 9.61
C TRP A 30 -17.79 -15.48 9.11
N CYS A 31 -18.13 -16.67 8.58
CA CYS A 31 -17.16 -17.59 7.99
C CYS A 31 -16.36 -16.94 6.86
N VAL A 32 -17.03 -16.21 5.97
CA VAL A 32 -16.38 -15.50 4.87
C VAL A 32 -15.44 -14.38 5.37
N SER A 33 -15.82 -13.69 6.45
CA SER A 33 -14.99 -12.61 7.01
C SER A 33 -13.72 -13.12 7.69
N LEU A 34 -13.67 -14.41 8.08
CA LEU A 34 -12.47 -15.03 8.66
C LEU A 34 -11.39 -15.35 7.63
N ILE A 35 -11.78 -15.64 6.38
CA ILE A 35 -10.83 -16.02 5.31
C ILE A 35 -9.72 -14.97 5.11
N PRO A 36 -9.99 -13.67 4.91
CA PRO A 36 -8.93 -12.69 4.74
C PRO A 36 -8.06 -12.53 6.01
N ILE A 37 -8.62 -12.74 7.20
CA ILE A 37 -7.85 -12.73 8.46
C ILE A 37 -6.86 -13.88 8.48
N LEU A 38 -7.30 -15.10 8.15
CA LEU A 38 -6.43 -16.27 8.08
C LEU A 38 -5.35 -16.13 7.01
N LEU A 39 -5.69 -15.59 5.83
CA LEU A 39 -4.71 -15.32 4.77
C LEU A 39 -3.70 -14.24 5.17
N GLY A 40 -4.13 -13.20 5.87
CA GLY A 40 -3.25 -12.16 6.40
C GLY A 40 -2.29 -12.71 7.46
N LEU A 41 -2.79 -13.52 8.40
CA LEU A 41 -1.97 -14.22 9.38
C LEU A 41 -0.98 -15.18 8.71
N HIS A 42 -1.43 -15.93 7.70
CA HIS A 42 -0.56 -16.82 6.94
C HIS A 42 0.54 -16.04 6.20
N ALA A 43 0.25 -14.87 5.63
CA ALA A 43 1.27 -14.05 4.96
C ALA A 43 2.36 -13.59 5.94
N VAL A 44 1.98 -13.21 7.16
CA VAL A 44 2.90 -12.80 8.23
C VAL A 44 3.72 -13.99 8.75
N CYS A 45 3.11 -15.18 8.82
CA CYS A 45 3.73 -16.40 9.31
C CYS A 45 4.28 -17.32 8.21
N PHE A 46 4.31 -16.87 6.94
CA PHE A 46 4.59 -17.72 5.78
C PHE A 46 5.96 -18.41 5.89
N TRP A 47 6.97 -17.64 6.32
CA TRP A 47 8.32 -18.13 6.60
C TRP A 47 8.50 -18.61 8.05
N GLY A 48 7.41 -18.98 8.73
CA GLY A 48 7.39 -19.37 10.14
C GLY A 48 7.69 -18.19 11.07
N ARG A 49 8.98 -17.91 11.28
CA ARG A 49 9.46 -16.81 12.15
C ARG A 49 9.95 -15.61 11.35
N GLY A 50 9.71 -15.57 10.04
CA GLY A 50 10.25 -14.56 9.13
C GLY A 50 11.62 -14.94 8.59
N ILE A 51 12.08 -14.21 7.57
CA ILE A 51 13.33 -14.50 6.86
C ILE A 51 14.25 -13.27 6.81
N VAL A 52 15.53 -13.51 7.11
CA VAL A 52 16.61 -12.56 6.92
C VAL A 52 17.54 -13.16 5.87
N ASP A 53 17.43 -12.68 4.63
CA ASP A 53 18.32 -13.09 3.56
C ASP A 53 19.66 -12.31 3.63
N ARG A 54 20.52 -12.55 2.64
CA ARG A 54 21.84 -11.90 2.56
C ARG A 54 21.73 -10.38 2.42
N GLU A 55 20.73 -9.89 1.70
CA GLU A 55 20.49 -8.47 1.46
C GLU A 55 19.97 -7.80 2.75
N ALA A 56 18.96 -8.39 3.39
CA ALA A 56 18.43 -7.97 4.68
C ALA A 56 19.52 -7.80 5.73
N ARG A 57 20.47 -8.74 5.78
CA ARG A 57 21.58 -8.68 6.73
C ARG A 57 22.43 -7.43 6.54
N ALA A 58 22.73 -7.04 5.30
CA ALA A 58 23.53 -5.85 5.03
C ALA A 58 22.83 -4.58 5.53
N PHE A 59 21.52 -4.48 5.27
CA PHE A 59 20.72 -3.33 5.71
C PHE A 59 20.53 -3.27 7.22
N ILE A 60 20.23 -4.40 7.87
CA ILE A 60 20.10 -4.48 9.34
C ILE A 60 21.39 -4.03 10.02
N LEU A 61 22.56 -4.44 9.51
CA LEU A 61 23.85 -4.01 10.05
C LEU A 61 24.04 -2.49 9.93
N ASN A 62 23.61 -1.88 8.83
CA ASN A 62 23.62 -0.42 8.70
C ASN A 62 22.66 0.26 9.70
N TYR A 63 21.42 -0.24 9.82
CA TYR A 63 20.42 0.35 10.71
C TYR A 63 20.74 0.22 12.21
N LEU A 64 21.57 -0.76 12.57
CA LEU A 64 22.08 -0.96 13.93
C LEU A 64 23.47 -0.35 14.16
N ALA A 65 24.05 0.31 13.15
CA ALA A 65 25.35 0.96 13.30
C ALA A 65 25.27 2.14 14.27
N ASP A 66 26.36 2.39 15.00
CA ASP A 66 26.49 3.54 15.89
C ASP A 66 26.79 4.82 15.09
N ARG A 67 25.77 5.29 14.37
CA ARG A 67 25.82 6.50 13.52
C ARG A 67 24.57 7.34 13.76
N PRO A 68 24.64 8.67 13.55
CA PRO A 68 23.45 9.52 13.60
C PRO A 68 22.37 9.01 12.64
N LEU A 69 21.10 8.99 13.09
CA LEU A 69 19.97 8.49 12.30
C LEU A 69 19.91 9.10 10.89
N ALA A 70 20.10 10.42 10.79
CA ALA A 70 20.11 11.09 9.48
C ALA A 70 21.21 10.54 8.56
N ALA A 71 22.41 10.29 9.07
CA ALA A 71 23.49 9.72 8.28
C ALA A 71 23.16 8.30 7.80
N ILE A 72 22.47 7.49 8.63
CA ILE A 72 22.01 6.14 8.28
C ILE A 72 20.94 6.18 7.19
N LEU A 73 19.93 7.05 7.32
CA LEU A 73 18.83 7.14 6.36
C LEU A 73 19.30 7.67 5.01
N PHE A 74 20.17 8.68 5.01
CA PHE A 74 20.70 9.28 3.79
C PHE A 74 21.99 8.59 3.31
N ASP A 75 22.06 7.26 3.39
CA ASP A 75 23.22 6.46 2.94
C ASP A 75 22.84 5.46 1.83
N PRO A 76 22.64 5.92 0.58
CA PRO A 76 22.32 5.01 -0.53
C PRO A 76 23.43 3.98 -0.81
N SER A 77 24.67 4.25 -0.42
CA SER A 77 25.77 3.26 -0.55
C SER A 77 25.45 1.97 0.19
N LEU A 78 24.82 2.08 1.37
CA LEU A 78 24.45 0.94 2.20
C LEU A 78 22.99 0.52 2.03
N ASN A 79 22.07 1.46 1.76
CA ASN A 79 20.63 1.17 1.67
C ASN A 79 20.16 0.79 0.25
N ASP A 80 20.94 1.09 -0.78
CA ASP A 80 20.63 0.79 -2.19
C ASP A 80 21.83 0.20 -2.96
N TRP A 81 22.88 -0.25 -2.27
CA TRP A 81 24.14 -0.67 -2.90
C TRP A 81 24.74 0.41 -3.84
N GLY A 82 24.61 1.67 -3.46
CA GLY A 82 25.09 2.82 -4.21
C GLY A 82 24.08 3.40 -5.20
N ALA A 83 23.07 2.63 -5.60
CA ALA A 83 22.09 3.01 -6.62
C ALA A 83 20.98 3.89 -6.05
N TYR A 84 21.24 5.20 -5.85
CA TYR A 84 20.36 6.12 -5.14
C TYR A 84 18.90 6.16 -5.65
N GLN A 85 17.92 5.87 -4.78
CA GLN A 85 16.49 5.80 -5.14
C GLN A 85 15.53 6.84 -4.55
N ALA A 86 15.98 7.70 -3.63
CA ALA A 86 15.13 8.68 -2.94
C ALA A 86 13.93 8.06 -2.20
N ARG A 87 14.19 7.01 -1.42
CA ARG A 87 13.16 6.25 -0.68
C ARG A 87 13.37 6.30 0.84
N GLU A 88 13.84 7.43 1.35
CA GLU A 88 14.22 7.64 2.74
C GLU A 88 13.10 7.41 3.75
N LEU A 89 11.83 7.56 3.32
CA LEU A 89 10.70 7.23 4.18
C LEU A 89 10.61 5.72 4.43
N SER A 90 10.90 4.88 3.43
CA SER A 90 10.97 3.43 3.64
C SER A 90 12.17 3.01 4.48
N TYR A 91 13.33 3.67 4.33
CA TYR A 91 14.49 3.37 5.19
C TYR A 91 14.21 3.68 6.66
N LEU A 92 13.41 4.72 6.92
CA LEU A 92 12.99 5.04 8.29
C LEU A 92 12.12 3.92 8.87
N VAL A 93 11.23 3.35 8.07
CA VAL A 93 10.41 2.20 8.49
C VAL A 93 11.27 0.96 8.69
N ASP A 94 12.18 0.67 7.77
CA ASP A 94 13.12 -0.45 7.90
C ASP A 94 14.04 -0.29 9.13
N TYR A 95 14.47 0.94 9.44
CA TYR A 95 15.22 1.26 10.65
C TYR A 95 14.42 0.88 11.89
N PHE A 96 13.14 1.27 11.98
CA PHE A 96 12.31 0.88 13.12
C PHE A 96 12.15 -0.64 13.24
N ASP A 97 11.97 -1.35 12.12
CA ASP A 97 11.93 -2.80 12.12
C ASP A 97 13.23 -3.41 12.64
N ALA A 98 14.39 -2.88 12.23
CA ALA A 98 15.69 -3.34 12.71
C ALA A 98 15.88 -3.10 14.21
N GLN A 99 15.44 -1.95 14.74
CA GLN A 99 15.49 -1.65 16.17
C GLN A 99 14.58 -2.59 16.99
N ILE A 100 13.38 -2.87 16.49
CA ILE A 100 12.47 -3.85 17.12
C ILE A 100 13.12 -5.24 17.13
N LEU A 101 13.72 -5.66 16.01
CA LEU A 101 14.43 -6.93 15.91
C LEU A 101 15.56 -7.04 16.93
N ALA A 102 16.38 -6.00 17.06
CA ALA A 102 17.47 -5.97 18.04
C ALA A 102 16.94 -6.06 19.48
N GLY A 103 15.84 -5.35 19.79
CA GLY A 103 15.16 -5.43 21.08
C GLY A 103 14.67 -6.85 21.39
N LEU A 104 13.99 -7.51 20.44
CA LEU A 104 13.52 -8.89 20.59
C LEU A 104 14.68 -9.87 20.77
N TYR A 105 15.76 -9.69 20.00
CA TYR A 105 16.96 -10.51 20.11
C TYR A 105 17.62 -10.38 21.49
N SER A 106 17.70 -9.17 22.04
CA SER A 106 18.25 -8.93 23.39
C SER A 106 17.48 -9.64 24.50
N GLN A 107 16.20 -9.97 24.26
CA GLN A 107 15.32 -10.72 25.17
C GLN A 107 15.34 -12.24 24.91
N GLY A 108 16.20 -12.72 24.02
CA GLY A 108 16.29 -14.14 23.64
C GLY A 108 15.17 -14.61 22.70
N MET A 109 14.40 -13.68 22.11
CA MET A 109 13.36 -14.02 21.14
C MET A 109 13.89 -13.96 19.71
N LEU A 110 13.81 -15.10 19.01
CA LEU A 110 14.16 -15.23 17.60
C LEU A 110 12.92 -15.03 16.74
N LEU A 111 12.45 -13.79 16.62
CA LEU A 111 11.33 -13.40 15.76
C LEU A 111 11.82 -12.41 14.69
N PHE A 112 11.87 -12.85 13.45
CA PHE A 112 12.34 -12.11 12.28
C PHE A 112 11.19 -11.62 11.39
N ILE A 113 10.03 -11.36 11.99
CA ILE A 113 8.90 -10.79 11.28
C ILE A 113 9.04 -9.25 11.35
N PRO A 114 9.15 -8.54 10.22
CA PRO A 114 9.16 -7.08 10.23
C PRO A 114 7.81 -6.57 10.76
N ALA A 115 7.87 -5.71 11.79
CA ALA A 115 6.67 -5.17 12.42
C ALA A 115 5.87 -4.33 11.42
N SER A 116 6.56 -3.59 10.55
CA SER A 116 5.94 -2.81 9.47
C SER A 116 5.17 -3.67 8.47
N GLY A 117 5.64 -4.88 8.17
CA GLY A 117 4.95 -5.83 7.30
C GLY A 117 3.63 -6.29 7.91
N ALA A 118 3.65 -6.72 9.16
CA ALA A 118 2.46 -7.18 9.88
C ALA A 118 1.44 -6.05 10.12
N LEU A 119 1.90 -4.91 10.66
CA LEU A 119 1.05 -3.75 10.94
C LEU A 119 0.53 -3.12 9.64
N GLY A 120 1.38 -3.01 8.62
CA GLY A 120 1.02 -2.48 7.32
C GLY A 120 -0.06 -3.33 6.63
N LEU A 121 0.06 -4.66 6.70
CA LEU A 121 -0.95 -5.57 6.16
C LEU A 121 -2.28 -5.48 6.92
N ALA A 122 -2.25 -5.45 8.25
CA ALA A 122 -3.45 -5.29 9.07
C ALA A 122 -4.16 -3.95 8.79
N LEU A 123 -3.39 -2.86 8.66
CA LEU A 123 -3.90 -1.55 8.33
C LEU A 123 -4.46 -1.50 6.91
N PHE A 124 -3.78 -2.13 5.94
CA PHE A 124 -4.27 -2.26 4.57
C PHE A 124 -5.62 -2.96 4.52
N MET A 125 -5.76 -4.11 5.20
CA MET A 125 -7.01 -4.86 5.27
C MET A 125 -8.14 -4.03 5.88
N THR A 126 -7.82 -3.24 6.91
CA THR A 126 -8.78 -2.37 7.59
C THR A 126 -9.23 -1.22 6.69
N VAL A 127 -8.29 -0.50 6.08
CA VAL A 127 -8.57 0.61 5.16
C VAL A 127 -9.34 0.11 3.95
N TYR A 128 -8.93 -1.02 3.36
CA TYR A 128 -9.61 -1.67 2.25
C TYR A 128 -11.07 -1.97 2.61
N SER A 129 -11.30 -2.67 3.71
CA SER A 129 -12.64 -3.08 4.11
C SER A 129 -13.53 -1.88 4.40
N ALA A 130 -12.99 -0.86 5.08
CA ALA A 130 -13.73 0.36 5.37
C ALA A 130 -14.10 1.14 4.10
N GLY A 131 -13.16 1.33 3.17
CA GLY A 131 -13.40 2.06 1.93
C GLY A 131 -14.30 1.31 0.95
N ALA A 132 -14.10 -0.01 0.80
CA ALA A 132 -14.94 -0.86 -0.04
C ALA A 132 -16.41 -0.82 0.39
N ILE A 133 -16.69 -0.92 1.69
CA ILE A 133 -18.06 -0.90 2.20
C ILE A 133 -18.64 0.51 2.18
N ARG A 134 -17.90 1.52 2.66
CA ARG A 134 -18.44 2.88 2.84
C ARG A 134 -18.48 3.70 1.56
N LEU A 135 -17.42 3.62 0.74
CA LEU A 135 -17.26 4.45 -0.45
C LEU A 135 -17.70 3.74 -1.72
N LEU A 136 -17.34 2.45 -1.87
CA LEU A 136 -17.73 1.66 -3.05
C LEU A 136 -19.08 0.96 -2.89
N ARG A 137 -19.65 0.94 -1.67
CA ARG A 137 -20.93 0.30 -1.33
C ARG A 137 -20.96 -1.20 -1.65
N LEU A 138 -19.79 -1.86 -1.58
CA LEU A 138 -19.72 -3.31 -1.70
C LEU A 138 -20.31 -3.96 -0.45
N ASP A 139 -21.00 -5.09 -0.64
CA ASP A 139 -21.42 -5.91 0.49
C ASP A 139 -20.21 -6.57 1.17
N ARG A 140 -20.41 -7.08 2.39
CA ARG A 140 -19.33 -7.65 3.21
C ARG A 140 -18.72 -8.90 2.58
N VAL A 141 -19.52 -9.71 1.88
CA VAL A 141 -19.05 -10.96 1.26
C VAL A 141 -18.16 -10.63 0.07
N SER A 142 -18.62 -9.77 -0.84
CA SER A 142 -17.84 -9.31 -1.99
C SER A 142 -16.55 -8.61 -1.55
N THR A 143 -16.62 -7.78 -0.50
CA THR A 143 -15.44 -7.12 0.08
C THR A 143 -14.43 -8.15 0.58
N ALA A 144 -14.87 -9.12 1.38
CA ALA A 144 -14.00 -10.16 1.94
C ALA A 144 -13.42 -11.07 0.85
N MET A 145 -14.19 -11.42 -0.18
CA MET A 145 -13.72 -12.25 -1.30
C MET A 145 -12.66 -11.56 -2.15
N LEU A 146 -12.86 -10.29 -2.51
CA LEU A 146 -11.87 -9.51 -3.26
C LEU A 146 -10.59 -9.28 -2.44
N LEU A 147 -10.73 -9.00 -1.15
CA LEU A 147 -9.58 -8.91 -0.25
C LEU A 147 -8.84 -10.25 -0.16
N SER A 148 -9.57 -11.36 -0.05
CA SER A 148 -8.99 -12.71 0.00
C SER A 148 -8.24 -13.04 -1.29
N LEU A 149 -8.77 -12.66 -2.45
CA LEU A 149 -8.09 -12.83 -3.73
C LEU A 149 -6.74 -12.11 -3.75
N PHE A 150 -6.71 -10.84 -3.34
CA PHE A 150 -5.47 -10.08 -3.22
C PHE A 150 -4.49 -10.74 -2.23
N LEU A 151 -4.96 -11.08 -1.03
CA LEU A 151 -4.13 -11.66 0.02
C LEU A 151 -3.59 -13.03 -0.37
N SER A 152 -4.33 -13.83 -1.14
CA SER A 152 -3.90 -15.15 -1.62
C SER A 152 -2.77 -15.10 -2.65
N SER A 153 -2.45 -13.92 -3.19
CA SER A 153 -1.37 -13.79 -4.17
C SER A 153 -0.02 -14.17 -3.55
N MET A 154 0.81 -14.89 -4.32
CA MET A 154 2.13 -15.31 -3.87
C MET A 154 3.01 -14.12 -3.47
N VAL A 155 2.83 -12.97 -4.12
CA VAL A 155 3.55 -11.75 -3.78
C VAL A 155 3.25 -11.32 -2.35
N VAL A 156 1.97 -11.23 -1.96
CA VAL A 156 1.61 -10.86 -0.58
C VAL A 156 2.08 -11.92 0.41
N GLN A 157 1.83 -13.20 0.11
CA GLN A 157 2.15 -14.31 1.00
C GLN A 157 3.65 -14.42 1.29
N ALA A 158 4.50 -14.34 0.25
CA ALA A 158 5.93 -14.53 0.42
C ALA A 158 6.68 -13.27 0.85
N SER A 159 6.20 -12.06 0.54
CA SER A 159 6.94 -10.82 0.79
C SER A 159 6.66 -10.15 2.12
N SER A 160 5.52 -10.42 2.76
CA SER A 160 5.10 -9.73 4.00
C SER A 160 6.02 -9.99 5.20
N ALA A 161 6.75 -11.11 5.18
CA ALA A 161 7.64 -11.53 6.26
C ALA A 161 9.14 -11.45 5.90
N ILE A 162 9.49 -10.72 4.83
CA ILE A 162 10.87 -10.43 4.44
C ILE A 162 11.23 -9.04 4.98
N PHE A 163 12.36 -8.94 5.69
CA PHE A 163 12.92 -7.64 6.11
C PHE A 163 13.19 -6.73 4.89
N TYR A 164 13.48 -5.43 5.08
CA TYR A 164 13.84 -4.43 4.03
C TYR A 164 12.84 -4.22 2.86
N ARG A 165 11.68 -4.88 2.91
CA ARG A 165 10.62 -4.79 1.89
C ARG A 165 9.48 -3.85 2.30
N SER A 166 9.66 -3.05 3.35
CA SER A 166 8.61 -2.18 3.91
C SER A 166 8.04 -1.19 2.90
N ALA A 167 8.87 -0.74 1.94
CA ALA A 167 8.47 0.15 0.85
C ALA A 167 7.22 -0.34 0.10
N LYS A 168 7.08 -1.64 -0.15
CA LYS A 168 5.98 -2.20 -0.96
C LYS A 168 4.66 -2.16 -0.23
N ILE A 169 4.64 -2.57 1.04
CA ILE A 169 3.42 -2.51 1.84
C ILE A 169 3.03 -1.07 2.15
N LEU A 170 4.01 -0.20 2.41
CA LEU A 170 3.80 1.22 2.67
C LEU A 170 3.18 1.92 1.46
N VAL A 171 3.76 1.78 0.27
CA VAL A 171 3.19 2.35 -0.96
C VAL A 171 1.82 1.79 -1.27
N SER A 172 1.60 0.49 -1.08
CA SER A 172 0.28 -0.13 -1.32
C SER A 172 -0.80 0.46 -0.42
N LEU A 173 -0.50 0.64 0.87
CA LEU A 173 -1.40 1.26 1.82
C LEU A 173 -1.67 2.74 1.50
N LEU A 174 -0.62 3.50 1.18
CA LEU A 174 -0.74 4.91 0.82
C LEU A 174 -1.52 5.09 -0.48
N LEU A 175 -1.28 4.26 -1.51
CA LEU A 175 -2.03 4.25 -2.75
C LEU A 175 -3.51 3.96 -2.50
N LEU A 176 -3.83 2.95 -1.69
CA LEU A 176 -5.21 2.62 -1.36
C LEU A 176 -5.91 3.79 -0.66
N THR A 177 -5.23 4.39 0.32
CA THR A 177 -5.72 5.58 1.05
C THR A 177 -5.92 6.76 0.10
N PHE A 178 -4.99 6.97 -0.83
CA PHE A 178 -5.03 8.03 -1.84
C PHE A 178 -6.23 7.88 -2.77
N LEU A 179 -6.48 6.66 -3.27
CA LEU A 179 -7.61 6.36 -4.15
C LEU A 179 -8.95 6.55 -3.42
N PHE A 180 -9.09 6.05 -2.19
CA PHE A 180 -10.30 6.28 -1.40
C PHE A 180 -10.50 7.74 -1.03
N GLN A 181 -9.43 8.48 -0.73
CA GLN A 181 -9.52 9.92 -0.48
C GLN A 181 -9.98 10.68 -1.72
N THR A 182 -9.47 10.31 -2.91
CA THR A 182 -9.92 10.88 -4.18
C THR A 182 -11.39 10.59 -4.42
N ILE A 183 -11.82 9.33 -4.24
CA ILE A 183 -13.23 8.95 -4.41
C ILE A 183 -14.12 9.73 -3.43
N SER A 184 -13.70 9.85 -2.18
CA SER A 184 -14.39 10.63 -1.15
C SER A 184 -14.55 12.10 -1.55
N LEU A 185 -13.49 12.74 -2.07
CA LEU A 185 -13.53 14.11 -2.58
C LEU A 185 -14.56 14.27 -3.72
N VAL A 186 -14.55 13.35 -4.70
CA VAL A 186 -15.48 13.36 -5.83
C VAL A 186 -16.93 13.14 -5.37
N GLN A 187 -17.16 12.23 -4.42
CA GLN A 187 -18.49 11.95 -3.88
C GLN A 187 -19.03 13.12 -3.05
N ILE A 188 -18.19 13.74 -2.21
CA ILE A 188 -18.58 14.89 -1.39
C ILE A 188 -18.95 16.05 -2.28
N ASP A 189 -18.14 16.37 -3.29
CA ASP A 189 -18.37 17.48 -4.22
C ASP A 189 -19.75 17.47 -4.88
N ARG A 190 -20.32 16.28 -5.12
CA ARG A 190 -21.69 16.12 -5.65
C ARG A 190 -22.78 16.61 -4.70
N THR A 191 -22.49 16.68 -3.40
CA THR A 191 -23.45 17.06 -2.35
C THR A 191 -23.12 18.41 -1.73
N ARG A 192 -21.83 18.73 -1.58
CA ARG A 192 -21.30 19.94 -0.95
C ARG A 192 -19.84 20.14 -1.33
N ARG A 193 -19.30 21.35 -1.15
CA ARG A 193 -17.88 21.60 -1.38
C ARG A 193 -16.99 20.82 -0.40
N PRO A 194 -15.93 20.12 -0.86
CA PRO A 194 -14.98 19.47 0.03
C PRO A 194 -14.16 20.48 0.84
N ALA A 195 -13.76 20.09 2.05
CA ALA A 195 -12.93 20.94 2.91
C ALA A 195 -11.47 20.94 2.47
N VAL A 196 -10.75 22.06 2.69
CA VAL A 196 -9.35 22.24 2.25
C VAL A 196 -8.41 21.17 2.80
N TRP A 197 -8.59 20.76 4.06
CA TRP A 197 -7.77 19.73 4.70
C TRP A 197 -7.84 18.37 3.99
N MET A 198 -8.91 18.09 3.23
CA MET A 198 -9.05 16.86 2.47
C MET A 198 -8.10 16.83 1.27
N PHE A 199 -7.85 17.98 0.65
CA PHE A 199 -6.85 18.11 -0.42
C PHE A 199 -5.43 18.13 0.16
N ALA A 200 -5.23 18.73 1.34
CA ALA A 200 -3.96 18.63 2.05
C ALA A 200 -3.61 17.16 2.39
N LEU A 201 -4.59 16.39 2.88
CA LEU A 201 -4.42 14.95 3.11
C LEU A 201 -4.06 14.22 1.81
N LEU A 202 -4.76 14.51 0.71
CA LEU A 202 -4.44 13.92 -0.60
C LEU A 202 -3.00 14.22 -1.03
N PHE A 203 -2.55 15.47 -0.85
CA PHE A 203 -1.17 15.89 -1.11
C PHE A 203 -0.16 15.13 -0.25
N PHE A 204 -0.36 15.07 1.07
CA PHE A 204 0.59 14.40 1.97
C PHE A 204 0.65 12.89 1.76
N VAL A 205 -0.48 12.25 1.46
CA VAL A 205 -0.51 10.83 1.10
C VAL A 205 0.23 10.60 -0.23
N GLY A 206 -0.01 11.44 -1.24
CA GLY A 206 0.68 11.38 -2.52
C GLY A 206 2.19 11.62 -2.39
N LEU A 207 2.61 12.61 -1.59
CA LEU A 207 4.00 12.86 -1.29
C LEU A 207 4.63 11.68 -0.54
N GLY A 208 3.91 11.11 0.44
CA GLY A 208 4.33 9.91 1.15
C GLY A 208 4.59 8.75 0.21
N MET A 209 3.76 8.55 -0.83
CA MET A 209 4.01 7.52 -1.85
C MET A 209 5.34 7.77 -2.56
N VAL A 210 5.58 9.01 -3.02
CA VAL A 210 6.81 9.38 -3.74
C VAL A 210 8.06 9.18 -2.89
N LEU A 211 8.01 9.51 -1.61
CA LEU A 211 9.13 9.37 -0.67
C LEU A 211 9.35 7.94 -0.17
N SER A 212 8.38 7.05 -0.36
CA SER A 212 8.46 5.65 0.10
C SER A 212 9.09 4.73 -0.93
N ASP A 213 8.82 4.93 -2.22
CA ASP A 213 9.37 4.13 -3.31
C ASP A 213 9.11 4.87 -4.63
N ARG A 214 9.98 4.66 -5.62
CA ARG A 214 9.78 5.20 -6.97
C ARG A 214 8.51 4.71 -7.65
N GLN A 215 8.03 3.53 -7.30
CA GLN A 215 6.72 3.04 -7.75
C GLN A 215 5.59 3.96 -7.31
N GLY A 216 5.73 4.65 -6.17
CA GLY A 216 4.77 5.66 -5.72
C GLY A 216 4.67 6.85 -6.67
N LEU A 217 5.81 7.35 -7.17
CA LEU A 217 5.84 8.40 -8.21
C LEU A 217 5.18 7.91 -9.50
N PHE A 218 5.50 6.70 -9.94
CA PHE A 218 4.87 6.10 -11.13
C PHE A 218 3.35 6.03 -10.98
N PHE A 219 2.84 5.52 -9.86
CA PHE A 219 1.39 5.43 -9.63
C PHE A 219 0.72 6.80 -9.58
N LEU A 220 1.38 7.81 -9.01
CA LEU A 220 0.84 9.17 -8.97
C LEU A 220 0.75 9.80 -10.36
N LEU A 221 1.76 9.60 -11.21
CA LEU A 221 1.75 10.07 -12.61
C LEU A 221 0.71 9.33 -13.45
N LEU A 222 0.60 8.00 -13.28
CA LEU A 222 -0.42 7.18 -13.93
C LEU A 222 -1.82 7.64 -13.53
N PHE A 223 -2.05 7.81 -12.22
CA PHE A 223 -3.31 8.33 -11.70
C PHE A 223 -3.62 9.70 -12.28
N LEU A 224 -2.68 10.65 -12.27
CA LEU A 224 -2.89 11.99 -12.80
C LEU A 224 -3.29 11.94 -14.29
N SER A 225 -2.61 11.11 -15.07
CA SER A 225 -2.88 10.94 -16.50
C SER A 225 -4.29 10.38 -16.74
N LEU A 226 -4.65 9.31 -16.03
CA LEU A 226 -5.97 8.70 -16.12
C LEU A 226 -7.08 9.63 -15.59
N TYR A 227 -6.80 10.40 -14.54
CA TYR A 227 -7.74 11.34 -13.95
C TYR A 227 -8.02 12.51 -14.91
N VAL A 228 -6.98 13.08 -15.53
CA VAL A 228 -7.15 14.14 -16.55
C VAL A 228 -7.92 13.61 -17.75
N LEU A 229 -7.56 12.42 -18.25
CA LEU A 229 -8.28 11.77 -19.34
C LEU A 229 -9.76 11.57 -18.98
N TRP A 230 -10.04 11.09 -17.78
CA TRP A 230 -11.39 10.90 -17.27
C TRP A 230 -12.16 12.23 -17.19
N VAL A 231 -11.57 13.31 -16.68
CA VAL A 231 -12.22 14.64 -16.59
C VAL A 231 -12.53 15.22 -17.98
N VAL A 232 -11.64 15.01 -18.96
CA VAL A 232 -11.79 15.50 -20.34
C VAL A 232 -12.83 14.68 -21.12
N ALA A 233 -12.78 13.35 -21.00
CA ALA A 233 -13.66 12.45 -21.75
C ALA A 233 -15.06 12.31 -21.14
N SER A 234 -15.21 12.55 -19.83
CA SER A 234 -16.49 12.36 -19.15
C SER A 234 -17.48 13.50 -19.40
N PRO A 235 -18.78 13.21 -19.52
CA PRO A 235 -19.82 14.23 -19.60
C PRO A 235 -19.81 15.13 -18.35
N PRO A 236 -20.27 16.40 -18.46
CA PRO A 236 -20.32 17.34 -17.34
C PRO A 236 -21.08 16.84 -16.11
N SER A 237 -22.03 15.91 -16.28
CA SER A 237 -22.81 15.31 -15.20
C SER A 237 -22.05 14.29 -14.35
N PHE A 238 -20.96 13.72 -14.87
CA PHE A 238 -20.20 12.67 -14.17
C PHE A 238 -18.91 13.17 -13.52
N ARG A 239 -18.38 14.29 -14.00
CA ARG A 239 -17.16 14.93 -13.48
C ARG A 239 -17.47 15.85 -12.28
N PRO A 240 -16.53 16.04 -11.34
CA PRO A 240 -16.70 16.98 -10.25
C PRO A 240 -16.63 18.42 -10.77
N HIS A 241 -16.96 19.38 -9.91
CA HIS A 241 -16.85 20.80 -10.19
C HIS A 241 -15.42 21.15 -10.64
N PRO A 242 -15.22 22.06 -11.63
CA PRO A 242 -13.89 22.36 -12.17
C PRO A 242 -12.86 22.75 -11.12
N GLN A 243 -13.27 23.47 -10.08
CA GLN A 243 -12.40 23.83 -8.95
C GLN A 243 -11.92 22.61 -8.16
N THR A 244 -12.77 21.61 -7.95
CA THR A 244 -12.43 20.37 -7.25
C THR A 244 -11.51 19.51 -8.11
N SER A 245 -11.78 19.39 -9.42
CA SER A 245 -10.85 18.75 -10.37
C SER A 245 -9.47 19.40 -10.34
N LEU A 246 -9.43 20.73 -10.44
CA LEU A 246 -8.17 21.49 -10.43
C LEU A 246 -7.43 21.34 -9.11
N SER A 247 -8.14 21.26 -7.97
CA SER A 247 -7.54 21.04 -6.66
C SER A 247 -6.97 19.62 -6.49
N ILE A 248 -7.66 18.60 -7.01
CA ILE A 248 -7.15 17.22 -7.03
C ILE A 248 -5.89 17.13 -7.89
N SER A 249 -5.96 17.61 -9.14
CA SER A 249 -4.80 17.64 -10.04
C SER A 249 -3.66 18.47 -9.47
N GLY A 250 -3.96 19.63 -8.87
CA GLY A 250 -2.99 20.51 -8.23
C GLY A 250 -2.28 19.84 -7.06
N ALA A 251 -2.99 19.10 -6.20
CA ALA A 251 -2.39 18.33 -5.11
C ALA A 251 -1.45 17.24 -5.65
N CYS A 252 -1.82 16.55 -6.73
CA CYS A 252 -0.97 15.53 -7.37
C CYS A 252 0.30 16.15 -7.96
N VAL A 253 0.14 17.23 -8.75
CA VAL A 253 1.27 17.94 -9.37
C VAL A 253 2.20 18.50 -8.29
N ALA A 254 1.65 19.09 -7.22
CA ALA A 254 2.45 19.59 -6.11
C ALA A 254 3.25 18.46 -5.44
N ALA A 255 2.64 17.29 -5.20
CA ALA A 255 3.36 16.14 -4.62
C ALA A 255 4.48 15.64 -5.54
N VAL A 256 4.24 15.57 -6.86
CA VAL A 256 5.27 15.23 -7.86
C VAL A 256 6.41 16.25 -7.86
N LEU A 257 6.10 17.54 -7.89
CA LEU A 257 7.11 18.61 -7.91
C LEU A 257 7.95 18.60 -6.63
N VAL A 258 7.31 18.54 -5.47
CA VAL A 258 8.01 18.50 -4.18
C VAL A 258 8.88 17.24 -4.09
N GLY A 259 8.36 16.08 -4.49
CA GLY A 259 9.13 14.84 -4.51
C GLY A 259 10.31 14.87 -5.49
N THR A 260 10.14 15.53 -6.64
CA THR A 260 11.21 15.70 -7.64
C THR A 260 12.31 16.63 -7.13
N VAL A 261 11.93 17.77 -6.54
CA VAL A 261 12.88 18.69 -5.89
C VAL A 261 13.60 17.99 -4.74
N TYR A 262 12.89 17.16 -3.98
CA TYR A 262 13.48 16.37 -2.91
C TYR A 262 14.55 15.40 -3.45
N ASN A 263 14.20 14.57 -4.45
CA ASN A 263 15.09 13.59 -5.07
C ASN A 263 16.31 14.23 -5.76
N GLN A 264 16.14 15.37 -6.42
CA GLN A 264 17.21 15.98 -7.23
C GLN A 264 18.08 16.97 -6.45
N VAL A 265 17.56 17.59 -5.39
CA VAL A 265 18.25 18.70 -4.72
C VAL A 265 18.44 18.42 -3.23
N ILE A 266 17.35 18.15 -2.50
CA ILE A 266 17.38 18.10 -1.04
C ILE A 266 18.15 16.87 -0.56
N ALA A 267 17.72 15.66 -0.96
CA ALA A 267 18.33 14.42 -0.51
C ALA A 267 19.79 14.29 -0.96
N PRO A 268 20.18 14.59 -2.22
CA PRO A 268 21.59 14.59 -2.62
C PRO A 268 22.47 15.54 -1.82
N SER A 269 21.95 16.72 -1.47
CA SER A 269 22.68 17.66 -0.63
C SER A 269 22.86 17.14 0.80
N LEU A 270 21.85 16.47 1.35
CA LEU A 270 21.94 15.81 2.65
C LEU A 270 22.93 14.64 2.62
N ILE A 271 22.90 13.79 1.59
CA ILE A 271 23.82 12.66 1.41
C ILE A 271 25.27 13.17 1.39
N ARG A 272 25.58 14.19 0.58
CA ARG A 272 26.91 14.81 0.54
C ARG A 272 27.35 15.35 1.89
N ASN A 273 26.49 16.11 2.56
CA ASN A 273 26.85 16.77 3.82
C ASN A 273 27.01 15.79 4.98
N LEU A 274 26.24 14.69 4.98
CA LEU A 274 26.24 13.72 6.07
C LEU A 274 27.26 12.60 5.87
N ASN A 275 27.49 12.19 4.62
CA ASN A 275 28.28 10.99 4.31
C ASN A 275 29.52 11.25 3.42
N GLY A 276 29.71 12.48 2.92
CA GLY A 276 30.94 12.89 2.26
C GLY A 276 31.14 12.37 0.84
N TYR A 277 30.08 11.88 0.19
CA TYR A 277 30.11 11.41 -1.20
C TYR A 277 28.87 11.87 -1.99
N ASP A 278 28.98 11.88 -3.31
CA ASP A 278 27.87 12.18 -4.22
C ASP A 278 27.06 10.91 -4.54
N PRO A 279 25.71 10.96 -4.48
CA PRO A 279 24.88 9.81 -4.82
C PRO A 279 24.95 9.48 -6.32
N ASP A 280 24.92 8.18 -6.65
CA ASP A 280 24.90 7.71 -8.03
C ASP A 280 23.46 7.62 -8.58
N PHE A 281 23.20 8.41 -9.63
CA PHE A 281 21.92 8.46 -10.34
C PHE A 281 21.81 7.46 -11.50
N SER A 282 22.79 6.57 -11.71
CA SER A 282 22.79 5.60 -12.81
C SER A 282 21.48 4.79 -12.90
N TYR A 283 20.93 4.38 -11.75
CA TYR A 283 19.66 3.64 -11.66
C TYR A 283 18.42 4.50 -12.01
N GLN A 284 18.54 5.83 -12.08
CA GLN A 284 17.47 6.75 -12.54
C GLN A 284 17.51 6.96 -14.05
N ASN A 285 18.67 6.75 -14.66
CA ASN A 285 18.91 7.08 -16.05
C ASN A 285 18.62 5.86 -16.92
N LEU A 286 17.52 5.94 -17.66
CA LEU A 286 17.17 4.90 -18.61
C LEU A 286 18.05 5.09 -19.86
N ASN A 287 19.02 4.20 -20.06
CA ASN A 287 19.82 4.21 -21.28
C ASN A 287 18.96 3.69 -22.45
N LEU A 288 18.36 4.62 -23.19
CA LEU A 288 17.49 4.32 -24.32
C LEU A 288 18.22 3.56 -25.43
N GLU A 289 19.53 3.75 -25.60
CA GLU A 289 20.32 3.02 -26.60
C GLU A 289 20.37 1.52 -26.29
N ASN A 290 20.41 1.16 -25.00
CA ASN A 290 20.41 -0.24 -24.58
C ASN A 290 19.08 -0.96 -24.84
N LEU A 291 17.96 -0.24 -24.99
CA LEU A 291 16.68 -0.87 -25.36
C LEU A 291 16.67 -1.36 -26.81
N TRP A 292 17.41 -0.68 -27.69
CA TRP A 292 17.52 -1.02 -29.11
C TRP A 292 18.75 -1.91 -29.40
N SER A 293 19.65 -2.06 -28.43
CA SER A 293 20.82 -2.90 -28.55
C SER A 293 20.46 -4.38 -28.41
N ILE A 294 20.96 -5.21 -29.32
CA ILE A 294 20.83 -6.67 -29.24
C ILE A 294 21.78 -7.28 -28.18
N ILE A 295 22.80 -6.52 -27.75
CA ILE A 295 23.89 -7.01 -26.90
C ILE A 295 23.40 -7.52 -25.54
N PRO A 296 22.54 -6.81 -24.78
CA PRO A 296 22.02 -7.31 -23.50
C PRO A 296 21.23 -8.61 -23.67
N TRP A 297 20.48 -8.74 -24.77
CA TRP A 297 19.71 -9.96 -25.08
C TRP A 297 20.63 -11.14 -25.43
N GLN A 298 21.72 -10.89 -26.15
CA GLN A 298 22.74 -11.91 -26.43
C GLN A 298 23.45 -12.36 -25.15
N GLN A 299 23.83 -11.42 -24.28
CA GLN A 299 24.45 -11.74 -22.99
C GLN A 299 23.51 -12.55 -22.09
N ALA A 300 22.23 -12.17 -22.03
CA ALA A 300 21.22 -12.95 -21.31
C ALA A 300 21.06 -14.36 -21.89
N GLY A 301 21.02 -14.49 -23.21
CA GLY A 301 20.98 -15.80 -23.89
C GLY A 301 22.22 -16.66 -23.60
N GLN A 302 23.41 -16.06 -23.59
CA GLN A 302 24.66 -16.74 -23.23
C GLN A 302 24.67 -17.19 -21.78
N MET A 303 24.18 -16.38 -20.84
CA MET A 303 24.04 -16.77 -19.43
C MET A 303 23.09 -17.97 -19.27
N PHE A 304 21.99 -18.02 -20.02
CA PHE A 304 21.05 -19.14 -20.01
C PHE A 304 21.69 -20.42 -20.56
N LEU A 305 22.40 -20.34 -21.68
CA LEU A 305 23.10 -21.49 -22.25
C LEU A 305 24.18 -22.02 -21.29
N HIS A 306 24.93 -21.12 -20.66
CA HIS A 306 25.98 -21.51 -19.72
C HIS A 306 25.44 -22.15 -18.43
N GLN A 307 24.21 -21.83 -18.01
CA GLN A 307 23.52 -22.52 -16.93
C GLN A 307 22.89 -23.85 -17.33
N ALA A 308 22.55 -24.04 -18.62
CA ALA A 308 22.00 -25.29 -19.12
C ALA A 308 23.05 -26.38 -19.35
N ASP A 309 24.32 -25.98 -19.51
CA ASP A 309 25.47 -26.87 -19.68
C ASP A 309 26.13 -27.29 -18.33
N LEU A 310 25.55 -26.87 -17.19
CA LEU A 310 25.96 -27.22 -15.81
C LEU A 310 24.95 -28.18 -15.18
#